data_AF-A0A445CSV9-F1
#
_entry.id   AF-A0A445CSV9-F1
#
_cell.length_a   1.000
_cell.length_b   1.000
_cell.length_c   1.000
_cell.angle_alpha   90.00
_cell.angle_beta   90.00
_cell.angle_gamma   90.00
#
_symmetry.space_group_name_H-M   'P 1'
#
loop_
_entity.id
_entity.type
_entity.pdbx_description
1 polymer ?
#
loop_
_entity_poly.entity_id
_entity_poly.type
_entity_poly.pdbx_seq_one_letter_code
_entity_poly.pdbx_strand_id
1 'polypeptide(L)'
;MEKRKSWASAYLRNKFCAKFRTTSRCEAINNFIKMFICIHQSLLELVQNLEHALSDYRNNELVSQFKTLYGEPVLTTGLEALELSAANFYTREILGEVKNEI
;
A
#
# COMPACT_ATOMS: atom_id res chain seq x y z
N MET A 1 3.36 43.00 11.12
CA MET A 1 3.92 41.70 11.58
C MET A 1 4.93 41.09 10.58
N GLU A 2 4.89 41.48 9.29
CA GLU A 2 5.76 40.91 8.22
C GLU A 2 7.25 41.29 8.32
N LYS A 3 7.58 42.52 8.74
CA LYS A 3 8.99 42.95 8.90
C LYS A 3 9.78 42.07 9.88
N ARG A 4 9.10 41.45 10.85
CA ARG A 4 9.66 40.50 11.82
C ARG A 4 9.85 39.08 11.30
N LYS A 5 9.33 38.72 10.11
CA LYS A 5 9.55 37.39 9.50
C LYS A 5 10.76 37.36 8.55
N SER A 6 11.15 38.52 8.00
CA SER A 6 12.21 38.61 7.00
C SER A 6 13.58 39.09 7.55
N TRP A 7 13.67 39.36 8.87
CA TRP A 7 14.91 39.89 9.48
C TRP A 7 16.10 38.95 9.31
N ALA A 8 15.88 37.64 9.45
CA ALA A 8 16.93 36.65 9.31
C ALA A 8 17.47 36.59 7.88
N SER A 9 16.58 36.63 6.88
CA SER A 9 16.94 36.68 5.45
C SER A 9 17.74 37.94 5.12
N ALA A 10 17.27 39.12 5.57
CA ALA A 10 17.96 40.39 5.36
C ALA A 10 19.34 40.44 6.04
N TYR A 11 19.48 39.85 7.23
CA TYR A 11 20.75 39.76 7.97
C TYR A 11 21.77 38.84 7.28
N LEU A 12 21.29 37.75 6.66
CA LEU A 12 22.14 36.75 6.02
C LEU A 12 22.57 37.12 4.59
N ARG A 13 21.82 37.99 3.90
CA ARG A 13 21.99 38.31 2.47
C ARG A 13 23.40 38.78 2.08
N ASN A 14 24.13 39.43 2.98
CA ASN A 14 25.48 39.98 2.72
C ASN A 14 26.55 39.50 3.70
N LYS A 15 26.27 38.47 4.53
CA LYS A 15 27.27 37.91 5.44
C LYS A 15 27.89 36.66 4.81
N PHE A 16 29.15 36.76 4.40
CA PHE A 16 29.92 35.59 3.97
C PHE A 16 30.14 34.66 5.17
N CYS A 17 29.42 33.55 5.19
CA CYS A 17 29.45 32.61 6.30
C CYS A 17 30.65 31.65 6.18
N ALA A 18 31.86 32.19 6.23
CA ALA A 18 33.10 31.41 6.22
C ALA A 18 33.20 30.40 7.37
N LYS A 19 32.42 30.61 8.45
CA LYS A 19 32.41 29.80 9.67
C LYS A 19 31.51 28.55 9.62
N PHE A 20 30.79 28.31 8.52
CA PHE A 20 30.12 27.02 8.28
C PHE A 20 31.08 25.92 7.79
N ARG A 21 32.35 26.28 7.56
CA ARG A 21 33.39 25.30 7.32
C ARG A 21 33.66 24.55 8.64
N THR A 22 33.22 23.29 8.67
CA THR A 22 33.55 22.23 9.64
C THR A 22 33.14 22.46 11.10
N THR A 23 31.83 22.60 11.36
CA THR A 23 31.31 22.36 12.73
C THR A 23 30.08 21.44 12.67
N SER A 24 29.87 20.68 13.74
CA SER A 24 28.78 19.71 13.97
C SER A 24 27.38 20.14 13.52
N ARG A 25 27.14 21.45 13.41
CA ARG A 25 25.88 22.01 12.92
C ARG A 25 25.58 21.65 11.47
N CYS A 26 26.58 21.66 10.58
CA CYS A 26 26.38 21.27 9.18
C CYS A 26 26.10 19.77 9.05
N GLU A 27 26.74 18.95 9.89
CA GLU A 27 26.49 17.51 9.95
C GLU A 27 25.08 17.20 10.44
N ALA A 28 24.62 17.88 11.49
CA ALA A 28 23.27 17.73 12.02
C ALA A 28 22.20 18.09 10.97
N ILE A 29 22.40 19.19 10.23
CA ILE A 29 21.49 19.59 9.14
C ILE A 29 21.48 18.55 8.02
N ASN A 30 22.65 18.09 7.59
CA ASN A 30 22.74 17.07 6.53
C ASN A 30 22.10 15.74 6.95
N ASN A 31 22.29 15.31 8.20
CA ASN A 31 21.67 14.10 8.71
C ASN A 31 20.15 14.23 8.77
N PHE A 32 19.63 15.38 9.19
CA PHE A 32 18.19 15.65 9.15
C PHE A 32 17.62 15.56 7.74
N ILE A 33 18.29 16.19 6.75
CA ILE A 33 17.86 16.14 5.35
C ILE A 33 17.88 14.71 4.82
N LYS A 34 18.95 13.95 5.07
CA LYS A 34 19.05 12.54 4.66
C LYS A 34 17.92 11.73 5.26
N MET A 35 17.68 11.85 6.57
CA MET A 35 16.59 11.15 7.25
C MET A 35 15.23 11.52 6.67
N PHE A 36 14.98 12.80 6.43
CA PHE A 36 13.73 13.27 5.82
C PHE A 36 13.52 12.67 4.41
N ILE A 37 14.55 12.66 3.57
CA ILE A 37 14.50 12.04 2.24
C ILE A 37 14.25 10.53 2.36
N CYS A 38 14.93 9.84 3.27
CA CYS A 38 14.71 8.41 3.50
C CYS A 38 13.27 8.11 3.95
N ILE A 39 12.72 8.89 4.88
CA ILE A 39 11.33 8.73 5.34
C ILE A 39 10.36 8.98 4.18
N HIS A 40 10.58 10.04 3.39
CA HIS A 40 9.73 10.34 2.25
C HIS A 40 9.77 9.21 1.20
N GLN A 41 10.96 8.70 0.89
CA GLN A 41 11.13 7.60 -0.04
C GLN A 41 10.46 6.31 0.47
N SER A 42 10.63 6.00 1.76
CA SER A 42 9.97 4.84 2.39
C SER A 42 8.45 4.97 2.40
N LEU A 43 7.91 6.17 2.62
CA LEU A 43 6.48 6.42 2.57
C LEU A 43 5.94 6.24 1.14
N LEU A 44 6.65 6.74 0.14
CA LEU A 44 6.28 6.54 -1.25
C LEU A 44 6.24 5.04 -1.61
N GLU A 45 7.27 4.29 -1.22
CA GLU A 45 7.34 2.84 -1.44
C GLU A 45 6.18 2.12 -0.73
N LEU A 46 5.84 2.51 0.50
CA LEU A 46 4.70 1.96 1.23
C LEU A 46 3.39 2.19 0.48
N VAL A 47 3.14 3.41 0.01
CA VAL A 47 1.91 3.74 -0.74
C VAL A 47 1.84 2.92 -2.02
N GLN A 48 2.93 2.84 -2.79
CA GLN A 48 2.98 2.05 -4.01
C GLN A 48 2.72 0.56 -3.76
N ASN A 49 3.31 -0.01 -2.71
CA ASN A 49 3.09 -1.40 -2.34
C ASN A 49 1.64 -1.67 -1.93
N LEU A 50 1.01 -0.74 -1.20
CA LEU A 50 -0.40 -0.86 -0.83
C LEU A 50 -1.32 -0.76 -2.05
N GLU A 51 -1.06 0.16 -2.97
CA GLU A 51 -1.81 0.27 -4.22
C GLU A 51 -1.70 -1.00 -5.06
N HIS A 52 -0.50 -1.59 -5.16
CA HIS A 52 -0.27 -2.84 -5.85
C HIS A 52 -1.03 -4.00 -5.19
N ALA A 53 -0.91 -4.15 -3.86
CA ALA A 53 -1.61 -5.20 -3.13
C ALA A 53 -3.14 -5.09 -3.24
N LEU A 54 -3.69 -3.86 -3.23
CA LEU A 54 -5.11 -3.63 -3.45
C LEU A 54 -5.54 -3.99 -4.88
N SER A 55 -4.71 -3.66 -5.87
CA SER A 55 -4.96 -4.05 -7.27
C SER A 55 -4.99 -5.57 -7.41
N ASP A 56 -4.00 -6.27 -6.84
CA ASP A 56 -3.95 -7.74 -6.88
C ASP A 56 -5.16 -8.37 -6.18
N TYR A 57 -5.55 -7.84 -5.02
CA TYR A 57 -6.73 -8.30 -4.31
C TYR A 57 -8.00 -8.18 -5.16
N ARG A 58 -8.22 -7.01 -5.77
CA ARG A 58 -9.38 -6.77 -6.66
C ARG A 58 -9.35 -7.68 -7.89
N ASN A 59 -8.19 -7.88 -8.49
CA ASN A 59 -8.04 -8.77 -9.63
C ASN A 59 -8.37 -10.22 -9.25
N ASN A 60 -7.90 -10.69 -8.09
CA ASN A 60 -8.22 -12.03 -7.59
C ASN A 60 -9.72 -12.19 -7.30
N GLU A 61 -10.35 -11.16 -6.73
CA GLU A 61 -11.80 -11.14 -6.51
C GLU A 61 -12.57 -11.25 -7.83
N LEU A 62 -12.20 -10.44 -8.84
CA LEU A 62 -12.80 -10.50 -10.18
C LEU A 62 -12.65 -11.87 -10.82
N VAL A 63 -11.46 -12.48 -10.72
CA VAL A 63 -11.21 -13.85 -11.22
C VAL A 63 -12.09 -14.87 -10.49
N SER A 64 -12.26 -14.72 -9.17
CA SER A 64 -13.12 -15.60 -8.36
C SER A 64 -14.60 -15.48 -8.75
N GLN A 65 -15.09 -14.24 -8.93
CA GLN A 65 -16.45 -13.97 -9.39
C GLN A 65 -16.69 -14.55 -10.79
N PHE A 66 -15.73 -14.36 -11.71
CA PHE A 66 -15.81 -14.93 -13.05
C PHE A 66 -15.91 -16.46 -13.01
N LYS A 67 -15.06 -17.13 -12.22
CA LYS A 67 -15.11 -18.60 -12.03
C LYS A 67 -16.41 -19.08 -11.37
N THR A 68 -17.03 -18.26 -10.54
CA THR A 68 -18.31 -18.59 -9.91
C THR A 68 -19.47 -18.46 -10.91
N LEU A 69 -19.49 -17.40 -11.72
CA LEU A 69 -20.57 -17.13 -12.68
C LEU A 69 -20.52 -18.03 -13.91
N TYR A 70 -19.30 -18.33 -14.41
CA TYR A 70 -19.12 -19.01 -15.69
C TYR A 70 -18.37 -20.34 -15.59
N GLY A 71 -17.85 -20.69 -14.41
CA GLY A 71 -17.15 -21.95 -14.21
C GLY A 71 -18.10 -23.07 -13.82
N GLU A 72 -17.98 -24.22 -14.48
CA GLU A 72 -18.76 -25.42 -14.13
C GLU A 72 -18.40 -25.97 -12.75
N PRO A 73 -19.39 -26.42 -11.94
CA PRO A 73 -19.11 -27.02 -10.66
C PRO A 73 -18.45 -28.36 -10.81
N VAL A 74 -17.25 -28.48 -10.22
CA VAL A 74 -16.62 -29.77 -10.04
C VAL A 74 -17.43 -30.50 -9.00
N LEU A 75 -18.11 -31.57 -9.39
CA LEU A 75 -18.83 -32.44 -8.47
C LEU A 75 -17.86 -33.51 -7.99
N THR A 76 -17.70 -33.66 -6.68
CA THR A 76 -16.64 -34.52 -6.11
C THR A 76 -17.17 -35.51 -5.08
N THR A 77 -18.31 -35.23 -4.46
CA THR A 77 -18.98 -36.18 -3.57
C THR A 77 -19.94 -37.05 -4.35
N GLY A 78 -20.44 -38.13 -3.72
CA GLY A 78 -21.50 -38.97 -4.30
C GLY A 78 -22.90 -38.32 -4.29
N LEU A 79 -23.02 -37.05 -3.91
CA LEU A 79 -24.27 -36.32 -3.72
C LEU A 79 -24.43 -35.20 -4.77
N GLU A 80 -24.26 -35.55 -6.05
CA GLU A 80 -24.21 -34.60 -7.18
C GLU A 80 -25.39 -33.62 -7.24
N ALA A 81 -26.62 -34.07 -6.97
CA ALA A 81 -27.80 -33.20 -7.00
C ALA A 81 -27.77 -32.13 -5.89
N LEU A 82 -27.23 -32.47 -4.72
CA LEU A 82 -27.08 -31.53 -3.60
C LEU A 82 -25.95 -30.54 -3.88
N GLU A 83 -24.82 -31.01 -4.39
CA GLU A 83 -23.69 -30.16 -4.76
C GLU A 83 -24.06 -29.16 -5.87
N LEU A 84 -24.83 -29.60 -6.88
CA LEU A 84 -25.28 -28.72 -7.95
C LEU A 84 -26.25 -27.66 -7.42
N SER A 85 -27.16 -28.04 -6.51
CA SER A 85 -28.03 -27.09 -5.83
C SER A 85 -27.21 -26.06 -5.05
N ALA A 86 -26.27 -26.53 -4.22
CA ALA A 86 -25.39 -25.66 -3.43
C ALA A 86 -24.54 -24.73 -4.31
N ALA A 87 -24.04 -25.20 -5.45
CA ALA A 87 -23.25 -24.40 -6.39
C ALA A 87 -24.03 -23.23 -7.01
N ASN A 88 -25.37 -23.32 -7.09
CA ASN A 88 -26.20 -22.22 -7.58
C ASN A 88 -26.43 -21.12 -6.53
N PHE A 89 -26.28 -21.44 -5.24
CA PHE A 89 -26.51 -20.49 -4.15
C PHE A 89 -25.22 -19.94 -3.53
N TYR A 90 -24.14 -20.72 -3.57
CA TYR A 90 -22.88 -20.40 -2.90
C TYR A 90 -21.76 -20.09 -3.89
N THR A 91 -20.84 -19.22 -3.47
CA THR A 91 -19.60 -18.99 -4.21
C THR A 91 -18.74 -20.25 -4.23
N ARG A 92 -17.78 -20.33 -5.16
CA ARG A 92 -16.85 -21.46 -5.25
C ARG A 92 -16.11 -21.77 -3.95
N GLU A 93 -15.78 -20.73 -3.20
CA GLU A 93 -15.10 -20.83 -1.90
C GLU A 93 -15.99 -21.51 -0.86
N ILE A 94 -17.21 -20.99 -0.68
CA ILE A 94 -18.17 -21.56 0.28
C ILE A 94 -18.63 -22.94 -0.15
N LEU A 95 -18.75 -23.22 -1.45
CA LEU A 95 -19.06 -24.57 -1.94
C LEU A 95 -17.98 -25.59 -1.52
N GLY A 96 -16.71 -25.17 -1.47
CA GLY A 96 -15.62 -26.00 -0.96
C GLY A 96 -15.78 -26.34 0.52
N GLU A 97 -16.25 -25.39 1.33
CA GLU A 97 -16.54 -25.63 2.74
C GLU A 97 -17.75 -26.55 2.93
N VAL A 98 -18.85 -26.31 2.19
CA VAL A 98 -20.05 -27.16 2.24
C VAL A 98 -19.70 -28.61 1.97
N LYS A 99 -18.83 -28.89 1.00
CA LYS A 99 -18.39 -30.25 0.67
C LYS A 99 -17.67 -30.99 1.80
N ASN A 100 -17.08 -30.29 2.76
CA ASN A 100 -16.41 -30.94 3.89
C ASN A 100 -17.41 -31.39 4.97
N GLU A 101 -18.65 -30.89 4.93
CA GLU A 101 -19.70 -31.13 5.92
C GLU A 101 -20.76 -32.17 5.45
N ILE A 102 -20.64 -32.68 4.23
CA ILE A 102 -21.52 -33.70 3.61
C ILE A 102 -20.73 -34.95 3.22
#